data_AF-A0A166GX68-F1
#
_entry.id   AF-A0A166GX68-F1
#
_cell.length_a   1.000
_cell.length_b   1.000
_cell.length_c   1.000
_cell.angle_alpha   90.00
_cell.angle_beta   90.00
_cell.angle_gamma   90.00
#
_symmetry.space_group_name_H-M   'P 1'
#
loop_
_entity.id
_entity.type
_entity.pdbx_description
1 polymer ?
#
loop_
_entity_poly.entity_id
_entity_poly.type
_entity_poly.pdbx_seq_one_letter_code
_entity_poly.pdbx_strand_id
1 'polypeptide(L)'
;MSTTIYSLSSVSSFSLRPRSTCSNLKFTCAIAVEAGAASARSLQAGRYIKAVCFSSSVESTETQQEEEQIQDSQPEIKAFAVPRRQIMTALLSSYVFAQVDSLDTASALQSVGLREYIDTFDGYSFKYPKNWIQVRGANADIFFRDPFILDENLSLELSSPSSSFYKSIEDLGPPEVAGKNVLKQYLTEFMSTRLGVRREASILSTSSRIADDGKMYYQVEVNIKSYANNNELAVMPQDRVARLEWDRHYLSVLGVENNQLYVLRLQVPENVFAEEEKDLRQILDSFRVNKVIV
;
A
#
# COMPACT_ATOMS: atom_id res chain seq x y z
N MET A 1 -5.46 39.75 81.31
CA MET A 1 -6.70 40.55 81.25
C MET A 1 -7.44 40.22 79.95
N SER A 2 -8.68 39.74 80.10
CA SER A 2 -9.86 39.74 79.21
C SER A 2 -9.72 39.37 77.72
N THR A 3 -10.42 38.38 77.14
CA THR A 3 -11.88 38.12 77.01
C THR A 3 -12.40 38.51 75.62
N THR A 4 -12.66 37.49 74.78
CA THR A 4 -13.97 37.16 74.16
C THR A 4 -14.64 38.03 73.07
N ILE A 5 -14.69 37.45 71.86
CA ILE A 5 -15.80 37.10 70.91
C ILE A 5 -16.84 38.11 70.29
N TYR A 6 -17.20 37.78 69.02
CA TYR A 6 -18.44 37.97 68.19
C TYR A 6 -18.60 39.30 67.41
N SER A 7 -19.20 39.42 66.21
CA SER A 7 -20.22 38.62 65.47
C SER A 7 -20.15 38.91 63.94
N LEU A 8 -20.50 37.97 63.03
CA LEU A 8 -21.77 37.85 62.24
C LEU A 8 -22.25 39.16 61.58
N SER A 9 -22.82 39.26 60.37
CA SER A 9 -23.19 38.36 59.26
C SER A 9 -23.99 39.25 58.29
N SER A 10 -23.96 39.03 56.97
CA SER A 10 -25.09 39.42 56.11
C SER A 10 -25.16 38.53 54.87
N VAL A 11 -26.33 37.91 54.75
CA VAL A 11 -26.82 36.96 53.75
C VAL A 11 -27.85 37.71 52.91
N SER A 12 -27.99 37.40 51.61
CA SER A 12 -29.26 37.32 50.83
C SER A 12 -28.91 37.08 49.33
N SER A 13 -29.05 35.91 48.71
CA SER A 13 -30.23 35.14 48.26
C SER A 13 -30.94 35.61 46.97
N PHE A 14 -30.94 34.74 45.94
CA PHE A 14 -32.00 34.34 44.96
C PHE A 14 -32.81 35.45 44.22
N SER A 15 -33.13 35.43 42.91
CA SER A 15 -33.72 34.36 42.07
C SER A 15 -34.05 34.85 40.61
N LEU A 16 -33.92 33.96 39.61
CA LEU A 16 -34.70 33.72 38.35
C LEU A 16 -34.94 34.78 37.21
N ARG A 17 -34.29 34.51 36.03
CA ARG A 17 -34.75 34.28 34.60
C ARG A 17 -35.76 35.24 33.88
N PRO A 18 -36.02 35.18 32.53
CA PRO A 18 -35.40 34.43 31.37
C PRO A 18 -35.23 35.22 30.02
N ARG A 19 -34.49 34.66 29.02
CA ARG A 19 -34.94 34.31 27.61
C ARG A 19 -33.84 34.35 26.52
N SER A 20 -34.12 33.56 25.47
CA SER A 20 -33.47 33.33 24.15
C SER A 20 -32.36 32.26 24.17
N THR A 21 -32.52 31.01 23.73
CA THR A 21 -33.02 30.30 22.51
C THR A 21 -31.96 29.98 21.46
N CYS A 22 -32.00 28.71 21.02
CA CYS A 22 -31.33 28.05 19.88
C CYS A 22 -29.85 27.69 20.10
N SER A 23 -29.34 26.50 19.76
CA SER A 23 -29.89 25.25 19.20
C SER A 23 -28.73 24.23 19.12
N ASN A 24 -29.07 22.93 19.08
CA ASN A 24 -28.33 21.80 18.49
C ASN A 24 -27.99 20.62 19.44
N LEU A 25 -28.96 19.70 19.42
CA LEU A 25 -28.86 18.25 19.24
C LEU A 25 -27.54 17.56 19.64
N LYS A 26 -27.62 16.75 20.69
CA LYS A 26 -26.87 15.51 20.85
C LYS A 26 -27.85 14.34 20.73
N PHE A 27 -27.59 13.45 19.78
CA PHE A 27 -28.21 12.13 19.74
C PHE A 27 -27.43 11.19 20.65
N THR A 28 -28.08 10.69 21.70
CA THR A 28 -27.66 9.51 22.47
C THR A 28 -28.80 8.52 22.38
N CYS A 29 -28.56 7.38 21.71
CA CYS A 29 -29.48 6.26 21.65
C CYS A 29 -29.25 5.38 22.87
N ALA A 30 -30.22 5.34 23.77
CA ALA A 30 -30.28 4.38 24.87
C ALA A 30 -31.04 3.14 24.40
N ILE A 31 -30.48 1.97 24.69
CA ILE A 31 -31.09 0.67 24.53
C ILE A 31 -32.21 0.53 25.57
N ALA A 32 -33.42 0.26 25.10
CA ALA A 32 -34.52 -0.24 25.94
C ALA A 32 -35.08 -1.51 25.28
N VAL A 33 -34.98 -2.61 26.04
CA VAL A 33 -35.61 -3.89 25.78
C VAL A 33 -37.00 -3.83 26.42
N GLU A 34 -38.06 -4.11 25.66
CA GLU A 34 -39.33 -4.55 26.23
C GLU A 34 -40.11 -5.43 25.26
N ALA A 35 -40.72 -6.46 25.83
CA ALA A 35 -41.39 -7.55 25.16
C ALA A 35 -42.92 -7.33 25.07
N GLY A 36 -43.55 -7.93 24.07
CA GLY A 36 -44.90 -8.49 24.22
C GLY A 36 -46.03 -7.92 23.36
N ALA A 37 -46.75 -8.86 22.73
CA ALA A 37 -48.18 -8.86 22.35
C ALA A 37 -48.63 -8.28 20.99
N ALA A 38 -48.87 -9.23 20.07
CA ALA A 38 -50.03 -9.42 19.17
C ALA A 38 -50.97 -8.24 18.84
N SER A 39 -51.28 -8.06 17.55
CA SER A 39 -52.66 -8.10 17.03
C SER A 39 -52.70 -8.02 15.49
N ALA A 40 -53.49 -8.91 14.89
CA ALA A 40 -53.81 -8.95 13.47
C ALA A 40 -54.84 -7.88 13.08
N ARG A 41 -54.76 -7.36 11.84
CA ARG A 41 -55.94 -6.90 11.08
C ARG A 41 -55.60 -6.77 9.59
N SER A 42 -56.37 -7.52 8.80
CA SER A 42 -56.49 -7.45 7.34
C SER A 42 -57.13 -6.14 6.88
N LEU A 43 -56.84 -5.71 5.65
CA LEU A 43 -57.86 -5.38 4.65
C LEU A 43 -57.27 -5.30 3.22
N GLN A 44 -58.02 -5.93 2.33
CA GLN A 44 -58.04 -5.96 0.86
C GLN A 44 -58.05 -4.56 0.21
N ALA A 45 -57.87 -4.30 -1.08
CA ALA A 45 -57.48 -5.00 -2.31
C ALA A 45 -57.32 -3.89 -3.40
N GLY A 46 -56.57 -4.14 -4.48
CA GLY A 46 -56.52 -3.23 -5.62
C GLY A 46 -55.61 -3.72 -6.74
N ARG A 47 -56.19 -4.45 -7.70
CA ARG A 47 -55.57 -4.92 -8.95
C ARG A 47 -55.04 -3.76 -9.81
N TYR A 48 -53.92 -3.96 -10.51
CA TYR A 48 -53.86 -3.78 -11.97
C TYR A 48 -52.67 -4.54 -12.59
N ILE A 49 -52.92 -5.07 -13.78
CA ILE A 49 -52.18 -6.07 -14.55
C ILE A 49 -51.17 -5.40 -15.49
N LYS A 50 -49.95 -5.96 -15.61
CA LYS A 50 -49.31 -6.24 -16.91
C LYS A 50 -48.08 -7.13 -16.72
N ALA A 51 -48.26 -8.43 -16.98
CA ALA A 51 -47.18 -9.35 -17.27
C ALA A 51 -46.84 -9.22 -18.77
N VAL A 52 -45.56 -9.02 -19.07
CA VAL A 52 -45.00 -9.20 -20.41
C VAL A 52 -44.13 -10.45 -20.34
N CYS A 53 -44.62 -11.54 -20.91
CA CYS A 53 -43.83 -12.72 -21.20
C CYS A 53 -42.99 -12.42 -22.44
N PHE A 54 -41.68 -12.62 -22.35
CA PHE A 54 -40.81 -12.74 -23.52
C PHE A 54 -40.25 -14.15 -23.51
N SER A 55 -40.81 -15.00 -24.36
CA SER A 55 -40.28 -16.33 -24.69
C SER A 55 -39.50 -16.21 -25.99
N SER A 56 -38.20 -16.49 -25.96
CA SER A 56 -37.47 -16.88 -27.17
C SER A 56 -36.58 -18.05 -26.81
N SER A 57 -37.05 -19.23 -27.22
CA SER A 57 -36.29 -20.45 -27.34
C SER A 57 -35.09 -20.21 -28.25
N VAL A 58 -33.90 -20.60 -27.80
CA VAL A 58 -32.73 -20.77 -28.67
C VAL A 58 -32.38 -22.25 -28.63
N GLU A 59 -32.60 -22.87 -29.77
CA GLU A 59 -32.38 -24.27 -30.10
C GLU A 59 -30.90 -24.42 -30.47
N SER A 60 -30.14 -25.15 -29.67
CA SER A 60 -28.73 -25.45 -29.93
C SER A 60 -28.63 -26.79 -30.67
N THR A 61 -28.31 -26.73 -31.96
CA THR A 61 -27.96 -27.88 -32.79
C THR A 61 -26.49 -28.22 -32.60
N GLU A 62 -26.24 -29.42 -32.09
CA GLU A 62 -24.93 -30.07 -32.01
C GLU A 62 -24.42 -30.39 -33.42
N THR A 63 -23.18 -30.01 -33.73
CA THR A 63 -22.48 -30.44 -34.95
C THR A 63 -21.26 -31.24 -34.55
N GLN A 64 -21.24 -32.49 -35.01
CA GLN A 64 -20.19 -33.49 -34.81
C GLN A 64 -18.96 -33.11 -35.65
N GLN A 65 -17.77 -33.23 -35.05
CA GLN A 65 -16.47 -33.12 -35.74
C GLN A 65 -16.00 -34.53 -36.10
N GLU A 66 -15.78 -34.79 -37.39
CA GLU A 66 -15.11 -35.99 -37.90
C GLU A 66 -13.60 -35.76 -37.95
N GLU A 67 -12.86 -36.74 -37.44
CA GLU A 67 -11.42 -36.90 -37.57
C GLU A 67 -11.08 -37.43 -38.97
N GLU A 68 -10.06 -36.86 -39.63
CA GLU A 68 -9.39 -37.55 -40.72
C GLU A 68 -7.86 -37.40 -40.61
N GLN A 69 -7.21 -38.54 -40.43
CA GLN A 69 -5.77 -38.77 -40.43
C GLN A 69 -5.28 -39.03 -41.85
N ILE A 70 -4.24 -38.33 -42.32
CA ILE A 70 -3.37 -38.83 -43.39
C ILE A 70 -1.91 -38.49 -43.07
N GLN A 71 -1.12 -39.54 -43.00
CA GLN A 71 0.34 -39.61 -42.94
C GLN A 71 0.86 -39.89 -44.36
N ASP A 72 1.95 -39.24 -44.82
CA ASP A 72 3.17 -39.93 -45.32
C ASP A 72 4.25 -38.98 -45.94
N SER A 73 5.51 -39.39 -45.70
CA SER A 73 6.77 -39.33 -46.48
C SER A 73 7.49 -38.04 -46.98
N GLN A 74 8.65 -37.83 -46.32
CA GLN A 74 10.04 -37.61 -46.82
C GLN A 74 10.46 -36.36 -47.66
N PRO A 75 11.65 -35.76 -47.37
CA PRO A 75 12.18 -34.59 -48.07
C PRO A 75 13.17 -34.93 -49.20
N GLU A 76 13.06 -34.25 -50.35
CA GLU A 76 14.00 -34.39 -51.47
C GLU A 76 15.02 -33.23 -51.49
N ILE A 77 16.30 -33.59 -51.37
CA ILE A 77 17.47 -32.70 -51.34
C ILE A 77 17.87 -32.35 -52.78
N LYS A 78 17.95 -31.05 -53.12
CA LYS A 78 18.49 -30.59 -54.41
C LYS A 78 19.81 -29.82 -54.25
N ALA A 79 20.87 -30.60 -54.47
CA ALA A 79 22.15 -30.34 -55.13
C ALA A 79 22.76 -28.90 -55.13
N PHE A 80 23.92 -28.80 -54.48
CA PHE A 80 24.95 -27.80 -54.71
C PHE A 80 25.53 -27.91 -56.12
N ALA A 81 25.60 -26.79 -56.86
CA ALA A 81 26.38 -26.68 -58.08
C ALA A 81 27.41 -25.55 -57.95
N VAL A 82 28.68 -25.94 -57.80
CA VAL A 82 29.86 -25.07 -57.83
C VAL A 82 30.41 -25.06 -59.27
N PRO A 83 30.59 -23.89 -59.92
CA PRO A 83 31.41 -23.82 -61.12
C PRO A 83 32.87 -23.48 -60.77
N ARG A 84 33.77 -24.45 -61.03
CA ARG A 84 35.23 -24.30 -61.06
C ARG A 84 35.70 -23.87 -62.45
N ARG A 85 36.40 -22.74 -62.55
CA ARG A 85 37.52 -22.40 -63.46
C ARG A 85 38.04 -21.02 -63.02
N GLN A 86 39.11 -20.93 -62.20
CA GLN A 86 40.54 -20.93 -62.56
C GLN A 86 40.90 -19.81 -63.57
N ILE A 87 41.93 -18.96 -63.45
CA ILE A 87 43.11 -18.78 -62.57
C ILE A 87 43.67 -17.37 -62.92
N MET A 88 44.17 -16.60 -61.95
CA MET A 88 45.43 -15.81 -61.98
C MET A 88 45.38 -14.68 -60.92
N THR A 89 46.10 -14.92 -59.81
CA THR A 89 47.12 -14.02 -59.16
C THR A 89 46.87 -12.50 -59.21
N ALA A 90 47.02 -11.69 -58.16
CA ALA A 90 48.03 -11.68 -57.11
C ALA A 90 47.70 -10.65 -56.01
N LEU A 91 48.06 -10.97 -54.76
CA LEU A 91 48.75 -10.13 -53.78
C LEU A 91 48.34 -8.65 -53.60
N LEU A 92 47.49 -8.40 -52.59
CA LEU A 92 47.60 -7.27 -51.65
C LEU A 92 47.21 -7.84 -50.27
N SER A 93 48.14 -8.20 -49.37
CA SER A 93 48.68 -7.33 -48.30
C SER A 93 47.66 -6.28 -47.84
N SER A 94 47.21 -6.16 -46.59
CA SER A 94 47.89 -6.34 -45.31
C SER A 94 46.88 -6.05 -44.18
N TYR A 95 47.00 -6.77 -43.07
CA TYR A 95 46.73 -6.34 -41.68
C TYR A 95 45.55 -5.40 -41.40
N VAL A 96 44.48 -5.94 -40.77
CA VAL A 96 43.92 -5.42 -39.50
C VAL A 96 43.23 -6.60 -38.78
N PHE A 97 43.93 -7.32 -37.90
CA PHE A 97 43.25 -8.06 -36.82
C PHE A 97 43.05 -7.05 -35.70
N ALA A 98 41.93 -6.32 -35.77
CA ALA A 98 41.44 -5.52 -34.67
C ALA A 98 40.90 -6.48 -33.60
N GLN A 99 41.19 -6.07 -32.37
CA GLN A 99 40.87 -6.64 -31.08
C GLN A 99 39.64 -7.55 -31.04
N VAL A 100 39.82 -8.68 -30.37
CA VAL A 100 38.74 -9.41 -29.73
C VAL A 100 38.06 -8.41 -28.79
N ASP A 101 36.99 -7.79 -29.26
CA ASP A 101 36.06 -7.09 -28.40
C ASP A 101 35.58 -8.13 -27.41
N SER A 102 36.08 -7.99 -26.18
CA SER A 102 35.42 -8.51 -25.01
C SER A 102 33.96 -8.08 -25.12
N LEU A 103 33.12 -9.02 -25.54
CA LEU A 103 31.69 -8.96 -25.27
C LEU A 103 31.57 -9.11 -23.76
N ASP A 104 31.94 -8.04 -23.05
CA ASP A 104 31.35 -7.74 -21.76
C ASP A 104 29.87 -7.71 -22.07
N THR A 105 29.21 -8.79 -21.68
CA THR A 105 27.80 -8.78 -21.32
C THR A 105 27.69 -7.76 -20.20
N ALA A 106 27.70 -6.48 -20.57
CA ALA A 106 27.19 -5.40 -19.77
C ALA A 106 25.71 -5.72 -19.62
N SER A 107 25.39 -6.41 -18.54
CA SER A 107 24.07 -6.34 -17.94
C SER A 107 23.82 -4.87 -17.68
N ALA A 108 23.20 -4.21 -18.66
CA ALA A 108 22.59 -2.91 -18.49
C ALA A 108 21.35 -3.13 -17.62
N LEU A 109 21.57 -3.50 -16.35
CA LEU A 109 20.72 -3.02 -15.26
C LEU A 109 20.82 -1.52 -15.38
N GLN A 110 19.83 -0.94 -16.06
CA GLN A 110 19.64 0.49 -16.15
C GLN A 110 19.32 0.90 -14.72
N SER A 111 20.37 1.14 -13.90
CA SER A 111 20.22 1.55 -12.52
C SER A 111 19.29 2.75 -12.57
N VAL A 112 18.08 2.57 -12.06
CA VAL A 112 17.06 3.60 -12.17
C VAL A 112 17.61 4.78 -11.40
N GLY A 113 18.04 5.81 -12.13
CA GLY A 113 18.78 6.91 -11.52
C GLY A 113 17.97 7.49 -10.37
N LEU A 114 18.52 7.51 -9.17
CA LEU A 114 17.84 8.07 -8.01
C LEU A 114 17.89 9.61 -8.07
N ARG A 115 16.74 10.25 -7.85
CA ARG A 115 16.61 11.70 -7.71
C ARG A 115 16.45 12.05 -6.24
N GLU A 116 17.04 13.15 -5.82
CA GLU A 116 16.89 13.67 -4.46
C GLU A 116 15.64 14.56 -4.34
N TYR A 117 14.89 14.37 -3.26
CA TYR A 117 13.82 15.22 -2.78
C TYR A 117 14.26 15.88 -1.47
N ILE A 118 14.13 17.20 -1.39
CA ILE A 118 14.51 17.99 -0.22
C ILE A 118 13.33 18.89 0.13
N ASP A 119 12.77 18.70 1.33
CA ASP A 119 11.79 19.61 1.90
C ASP A 119 12.42 20.43 3.01
N THR A 120 12.60 21.71 2.74
CA THR A 120 13.17 22.66 3.70
C THR A 120 12.14 23.17 4.71
N PHE A 121 10.84 23.08 4.42
CA PHE A 121 9.78 23.57 5.30
C PHE A 121 9.51 22.59 6.42
N ASP A 122 9.34 21.32 6.07
CA ASP A 122 9.08 20.24 7.03
C ASP A 122 10.36 19.55 7.51
N GLY A 123 11.50 19.83 6.86
CA GLY A 123 12.83 19.46 7.34
C GLY A 123 13.17 18.00 7.11
N TYR A 124 13.04 17.50 5.89
CA TYR A 124 13.47 16.14 5.56
C TYR A 124 14.03 16.05 4.14
N SER A 125 14.80 15.00 3.87
CA SER A 125 15.27 14.68 2.53
C SER A 125 15.39 13.18 2.32
N PHE A 126 15.22 12.74 1.09
CA PHE A 126 15.45 11.36 0.66
C PHE A 126 15.66 11.29 -0.84
N LYS A 127 16.12 10.14 -1.32
CA LYS A 127 16.21 9.82 -2.74
C LYS A 127 15.09 8.89 -3.15
N TYR A 128 14.64 9.00 -4.39
CA TYR A 128 13.58 8.17 -4.95
C TYR A 128 13.84 7.90 -6.44
N PRO A 129 13.22 6.87 -7.04
CA PRO A 129 13.43 6.54 -8.45
C PRO A 129 12.96 7.67 -9.37
N LYS A 130 13.78 8.07 -10.35
CA LYS A 130 13.48 9.20 -11.24
C LYS A 130 12.22 9.02 -12.10
N ASN A 131 11.83 7.78 -12.38
CA ASN A 131 10.62 7.42 -13.13
C ASN A 131 9.33 7.55 -12.30
N TRP A 132 9.42 7.68 -10.97
CA TRP A 132 8.24 7.78 -10.12
C TRP A 132 7.61 9.17 -10.17
N ILE A 133 6.28 9.18 -10.08
CA ILE A 133 5.48 10.40 -10.16
C ILE A 133 4.95 10.80 -8.79
N GLN A 134 4.98 12.08 -8.48
CA GLN A 134 4.36 12.63 -7.27
C GLN A 134 2.84 12.67 -7.48
N VAL A 135 2.08 12.09 -6.55
CA VAL A 135 0.62 12.19 -6.54
C VAL A 135 0.20 13.11 -5.39
N ARG A 136 -0.61 14.13 -5.72
CA ARG A 136 -1.21 15.02 -4.72
C ARG A 136 -2.55 14.47 -4.26
N GLY A 137 -2.93 14.73 -3.01
CA GLY A 137 -4.21 14.29 -2.43
C GLY A 137 -4.19 12.88 -1.82
N ALA A 138 -3.02 12.25 -1.73
CA ALA A 138 -2.82 11.14 -0.80
C ALA A 138 -2.81 11.69 0.63
N ASN A 139 -3.34 10.94 1.60
CA ASN A 139 -3.35 11.31 3.02
C ASN A 139 -1.95 11.14 3.64
N ALA A 140 -0.96 11.81 3.07
CA ALA A 140 0.45 11.80 3.43
C ALA A 140 1.05 13.14 3.00
N ASP A 141 2.18 13.52 3.58
CA ASP A 141 2.84 14.77 3.22
C ASP A 141 3.39 14.71 1.78
N ILE A 142 4.11 13.62 1.50
CA ILE A 142 4.57 13.28 0.16
C ILE A 142 4.12 11.87 -0.23
N PHE A 143 3.76 11.69 -1.49
CA PHE A 143 3.42 10.39 -2.04
C PHE A 143 3.95 10.27 -3.46
N PHE A 144 4.80 9.27 -3.69
CA PHE A 144 5.34 8.89 -4.98
C PHE A 144 4.87 7.47 -5.32
N ARG A 145 4.66 7.20 -6.61
CA ARG A 145 4.37 5.86 -7.10
C ARG A 145 4.94 5.62 -8.48
N ASP A 146 5.14 4.36 -8.81
CA ASP A 146 5.47 3.97 -10.18
C ASP A 146 4.25 4.15 -11.11
N PRO A 147 4.41 4.74 -12.31
CA PRO A 147 3.33 4.86 -13.28
C PRO A 147 2.89 3.53 -13.91
N PHE A 148 3.76 2.51 -13.92
CA PHE A 148 3.49 1.18 -14.47
C PHE A 148 3.06 0.19 -13.39
N ILE A 149 3.78 0.14 -12.26
CA ILE A 149 3.48 -0.77 -11.15
C ILE A 149 2.79 0.00 -10.02
N LEU A 150 1.46 0.01 -10.02
CA LEU A 150 0.68 0.81 -9.06
C LEU A 150 0.83 0.37 -7.60
N ASP A 151 1.26 -0.88 -7.39
CA ASP A 151 1.49 -1.43 -6.06
C ASP A 151 2.81 -0.98 -5.45
N GLU A 152 3.68 -0.33 -6.23
CA GLU A 152 4.91 0.29 -5.77
C GLU A 152 4.69 1.76 -5.45
N ASN A 153 4.91 2.09 -4.18
CA ASN A 153 4.77 3.46 -3.72
C ASN A 153 5.70 3.76 -2.56
N LEU A 154 5.97 5.06 -2.40
CA LEU A 154 6.64 5.64 -1.25
C LEU A 154 5.79 6.77 -0.72
N SER A 155 5.59 6.78 0.58
CA SER A 155 4.86 7.82 1.29
C SER A 155 5.64 8.27 2.52
N LEU A 156 5.71 9.56 2.77
CA LEU A 156 6.18 10.10 4.04
C LEU A 156 4.97 10.61 4.85
N GLU A 157 4.85 10.11 6.06
CA GLU A 157 3.87 10.58 7.03
C GLU A 157 4.57 11.34 8.15
N LEU A 158 3.97 12.46 8.56
CA LEU A 158 4.47 13.35 9.59
C LEU A 158 3.44 13.42 10.72
N SER A 159 3.88 13.24 11.96
CA SER A 159 3.02 13.52 13.11
C SER A 159 2.82 15.03 13.27
N SER A 160 1.60 15.45 13.61
CA SER A 160 1.32 16.87 13.85
C SER A 160 2.10 17.40 15.07
N PRO A 161 2.80 18.56 14.94
CA PRO A 161 3.70 19.08 15.97
C PRO A 161 2.96 19.48 17.26
N SER A 162 1.66 19.75 17.17
CA SER A 162 0.81 20.08 18.32
C SER A 162 0.35 18.85 19.12
N SER A 163 0.41 17.66 18.52
CA SER A 163 -0.10 16.42 19.11
C SER A 163 0.99 15.39 19.38
N SER A 164 2.18 15.55 18.81
CA SER A 164 3.32 14.67 19.03
C SER A 164 4.12 15.11 20.25
N PHE A 165 4.61 14.12 21.00
CA PHE A 165 5.44 14.33 22.19
C PHE A 165 6.84 13.70 22.05
N TYR A 166 7.24 13.36 20.82
CA TYR A 166 8.49 12.67 20.53
C TYR A 166 9.65 13.67 20.53
N LYS A 167 10.57 13.54 21.49
CA LYS A 167 11.83 14.30 21.52
C LYS A 167 12.97 13.52 20.91
N SER A 168 12.94 12.20 21.07
CA SER A 168 13.94 11.28 20.57
C SER A 168 13.29 10.04 19.98
N ILE A 169 14.03 9.30 19.15
CA ILE A 169 13.54 8.03 18.61
C ILE A 169 13.32 6.98 19.72
N GLU A 170 14.06 7.09 20.82
CA GLU A 170 13.97 6.20 21.97
C GLU A 170 12.61 6.32 22.70
N ASP A 171 11.89 7.42 22.51
CA ASP A 171 10.53 7.62 23.05
C ASP A 171 9.52 6.64 22.43
N LEU A 172 9.82 6.05 21.27
CA LEU A 172 9.03 4.97 20.66
C LEU A 172 9.27 3.62 21.35
N GLY A 173 10.26 3.54 22.23
CA GLY A 173 10.76 2.31 22.83
C GLY A 173 11.81 1.61 21.97
N PRO A 174 12.10 0.32 22.24
CA PRO A 174 13.02 -0.46 21.42
C PRO A 174 12.42 -0.68 20.02
N PRO A 175 13.27 -0.95 19.00
CA PRO A 175 12.82 -1.10 17.60
C PRO A 175 11.76 -2.19 17.42
N GLU A 176 11.78 -3.25 18.25
CA GLU A 176 10.76 -4.29 18.25
C GLU A 176 9.37 -3.79 18.66
N VAL A 177 9.30 -2.90 19.65
CA VAL A 177 8.04 -2.31 20.13
C VAL A 177 7.52 -1.29 19.12
N ALA A 178 8.42 -0.47 18.58
CA ALA A 178 8.09 0.45 17.49
C ALA A 178 7.54 -0.32 16.28
N GLY A 179 8.17 -1.44 15.89
CA GLY A 179 7.71 -2.29 14.78
C GLY A 179 6.32 -2.88 15.01
N LYS A 180 5.99 -3.29 16.24
CA LYS A 180 4.63 -3.76 16.60
C LYS A 180 3.59 -2.64 16.48
N ASN A 181 3.94 -1.40 16.82
CA ASN A 181 3.05 -0.26 16.67
C ASN A 181 2.81 0.07 15.19
N VAL A 182 3.87 0.06 14.37
CA VAL A 182 3.78 0.22 12.90
C VAL A 182 2.90 -0.87 12.29
N LEU A 183 3.13 -2.15 12.65
CA LEU A 183 2.31 -3.27 12.20
C LEU A 183 0.83 -3.07 12.54
N LYS A 184 0.53 -2.65 13.78
CA LYS A 184 -0.84 -2.39 14.24
C LYS A 184 -1.49 -1.25 13.46
N GLN A 185 -0.74 -0.17 13.19
CA GLN A 185 -1.20 0.92 12.35
C GLN A 185 -1.56 0.40 10.95
N TYR A 186 -0.68 -0.40 10.34
CA TYR A 186 -0.87 -0.92 8.99
C TYR A 186 -2.10 -1.81 8.90
N LEU A 187 -2.27 -2.72 9.87
CA LEU A 187 -3.47 -3.55 9.94
C LEU A 187 -4.75 -2.73 10.12
N THR A 188 -4.68 -1.60 10.83
CA THR A 188 -5.82 -0.69 11.02
C THR A 188 -6.18 0.04 9.72
N GLU A 189 -5.19 0.57 9.01
CA GLU A 189 -5.38 1.23 7.71
C GLU A 189 -5.91 0.27 6.65
N PHE A 190 -5.38 -0.94 6.64
CA PHE A 190 -5.80 -1.98 5.72
C PHE A 190 -7.01 -2.76 6.24
N MET A 191 -7.82 -2.27 7.18
CA MET A 191 -9.07 -2.97 7.52
C MET A 191 -10.02 -2.98 6.31
N SER A 192 -10.44 -4.17 5.85
CA SER A 192 -11.46 -4.27 4.79
C SER A 192 -12.83 -4.46 5.42
N THR A 193 -13.83 -3.86 4.80
CA THR A 193 -15.25 -4.11 5.08
C THR A 193 -15.81 -5.27 4.25
N ARG A 194 -15.04 -5.79 3.29
CA ARG A 194 -15.44 -6.87 2.38
C ARG A 194 -15.47 -8.21 3.12
N LEU A 195 -16.56 -8.95 2.94
CA LEU A 195 -16.76 -10.21 3.66
C LEU A 195 -15.80 -11.28 3.12
N GLY A 196 -15.16 -12.02 4.03
CA GLY A 196 -14.23 -13.08 3.64
C GLY A 196 -12.83 -12.58 3.25
N VAL A 197 -12.51 -11.31 3.52
CA VAL A 197 -11.14 -10.81 3.47
C VAL A 197 -10.47 -11.04 4.81
N ARG A 198 -9.33 -11.72 4.78
CA ARG A 198 -8.44 -11.89 5.94
C ARG A 198 -7.07 -11.36 5.59
N ARG A 199 -6.44 -10.66 6.54
CA ARG A 199 -5.07 -10.18 6.40
C ARG A 199 -4.18 -10.84 7.43
N GLU A 200 -3.07 -11.36 6.96
CA GLU A 200 -2.00 -11.88 7.80
C GLU A 200 -0.83 -10.92 7.66
N ALA A 201 -0.26 -10.50 8.79
CA ALA A 201 0.89 -9.61 8.78
C ALA A 201 1.97 -10.18 9.69
N SER A 202 3.22 -10.04 9.25
CA SER A 202 4.39 -10.56 9.96
C SER A 202 5.50 -9.52 9.93
N ILE A 203 6.16 -9.33 11.06
CA ILE A 203 7.37 -8.51 11.14
C ILE A 203 8.52 -9.38 10.67
N LEU A 204 9.24 -8.95 9.64
CA LEU A 204 10.38 -9.66 9.09
C LEU A 204 11.66 -9.27 9.81
N SER A 205 11.89 -7.96 9.94
CA SER A 205 13.06 -7.44 10.62
C SER A 205 12.75 -6.10 11.31
N THR A 206 13.47 -5.86 12.41
CA THR A 206 13.48 -4.56 13.11
C THR A 206 14.90 -4.27 13.50
N SER A 207 15.44 -3.14 13.06
CA SER A 207 16.81 -2.73 13.34
C SER A 207 16.87 -1.27 13.73
N SER A 208 17.94 -0.89 14.42
CA SER A 208 18.32 0.50 14.64
C SER A 208 19.61 0.77 13.89
N ARG A 209 19.70 1.94 13.26
CA ARG A 209 20.91 2.40 12.58
C ARG A 209 21.20 3.84 12.93
N ILE A 210 22.48 4.20 12.92
CA ILE A 210 22.93 5.59 13.00
C ILE A 210 23.33 6.01 11.59
N ALA A 211 22.78 7.11 11.09
CA ALA A 211 23.14 7.62 9.77
C ALA A 211 24.34 8.58 9.84
N ASP A 212 24.78 9.05 8.67
CA ASP A 212 25.95 9.94 8.54
C ASP A 212 25.76 11.30 9.25
N ASP A 213 24.51 11.68 9.51
CA ASP A 213 24.11 12.87 10.28
C ASP A 213 24.29 12.69 11.81
N GLY A 214 24.67 11.49 12.26
CA GLY A 214 24.78 11.13 13.68
C GLY A 214 23.45 10.86 14.37
N LYS A 215 22.33 10.83 13.62
CA LYS A 215 21.00 10.55 14.18
C LYS A 215 20.66 9.07 14.10
N MET A 216 19.90 8.61 15.08
CA MET A 216 19.41 7.24 15.13
C MET A 216 18.06 7.13 14.43
N TYR A 217 17.95 6.13 13.57
CA TYR A 217 16.73 5.77 12.84
C TYR A 217 16.38 4.33 13.15
N TYR A 218 15.08 4.03 13.19
CA TYR A 218 14.60 2.65 13.25
C TYR A 218 14.15 2.21 11.87
N GLN A 219 14.56 1.02 11.47
CA GLN A 219 14.08 0.37 10.26
C GLN A 219 13.19 -0.80 10.66
N VAL A 220 12.03 -0.89 10.02
CA VAL A 220 11.02 -1.91 10.27
C VAL A 220 10.59 -2.47 8.93
N GLU A 221 10.71 -3.79 8.78
CA GLU A 221 10.27 -4.53 7.61
C GLU A 221 9.08 -5.41 7.99
N VAL A 222 8.01 -5.30 7.23
CA VAL A 222 6.74 -6.01 7.47
C VAL A 222 6.26 -6.61 6.16
N ASN A 223 5.88 -7.88 6.20
CA ASN A 223 5.15 -8.50 5.10
C ASN A 223 3.67 -8.63 5.46
N ILE A 224 2.79 -8.25 4.54
CA ILE A 224 1.33 -8.35 4.69
C ILE A 224 0.75 -9.10 3.50
N LYS A 225 -0.01 -10.16 3.80
CA LYS A 225 -0.73 -10.98 2.84
C LYS A 225 -2.22 -10.74 2.99
N SER A 226 -2.91 -10.47 1.89
CA SER A 226 -4.36 -10.42 1.84
C SER A 226 -4.89 -11.65 1.15
N TYR A 227 -5.82 -12.32 1.82
CA TYR A 227 -6.56 -13.41 1.23
C TYR A 227 -8.02 -13.04 1.13
N ALA A 228 -8.61 -13.39 -0.01
CA ALA A 228 -9.97 -13.09 -0.35
C ALA A 228 -10.68 -14.34 -0.85
N ASN A 229 -11.96 -14.48 -0.52
CA ASN A 229 -12.79 -15.53 -1.11
C ASN A 229 -13.20 -15.14 -2.53
N ASN A 230 -13.16 -16.10 -3.45
CA ASN A 230 -13.68 -15.89 -4.80
C ASN A 230 -15.21 -15.71 -4.80
N ASN A 231 -15.91 -16.41 -3.89
CA ASN A 231 -17.36 -16.36 -3.75
C ASN A 231 -17.74 -15.89 -2.34
N GLU A 232 -17.94 -14.57 -2.20
CA GLU A 232 -18.23 -13.91 -0.92
C GLU A 232 -19.61 -14.27 -0.36
N LEU A 233 -20.56 -14.59 -1.24
CA LEU A 233 -21.96 -14.82 -0.91
C LEU A 233 -22.33 -16.31 -0.83
N ALA A 234 -21.36 -17.21 -1.02
CA ALA A 234 -21.61 -18.64 -0.93
C ALA A 234 -22.17 -19.01 0.44
N VAL A 235 -23.22 -19.81 0.49
CA VAL A 235 -23.82 -20.21 1.78
C VAL A 235 -22.96 -21.24 2.50
N MET A 236 -22.27 -22.10 1.73
CA MET A 236 -21.47 -23.20 2.29
C MET A 236 -20.00 -22.82 2.51
N PRO A 237 -19.38 -23.19 3.64
CA PRO A 237 -17.97 -22.93 3.90
C PRO A 237 -17.00 -23.51 2.86
N GLN A 238 -17.34 -24.64 2.25
CA GLN A 238 -16.53 -25.33 1.24
C GLN A 238 -16.36 -24.50 -0.03
N ASP A 239 -17.37 -23.70 -0.37
CA ASP A 239 -17.35 -22.82 -1.53
C ASP A 239 -16.65 -21.48 -1.23
N ARG A 240 -16.38 -21.20 0.06
CA ARG A 240 -15.66 -20.01 0.55
C ARG A 240 -14.15 -20.28 0.63
N VAL A 241 -13.55 -20.64 -0.50
CA VAL A 241 -12.10 -20.88 -0.58
C VAL A 241 -11.37 -19.54 -0.69
N ALA A 242 -10.57 -19.23 0.34
CA ALA A 242 -9.72 -18.05 0.35
C ALA A 242 -8.50 -18.25 -0.55
N ARG A 243 -8.25 -17.31 -1.45
CA ARG A 243 -7.05 -17.24 -2.30
C ARG A 243 -6.23 -16.01 -1.97
N LEU A 244 -4.92 -16.10 -2.19
CA LEU A 244 -4.03 -14.95 -2.05
C LEU A 244 -4.38 -13.91 -3.12
N GLU A 245 -4.77 -12.72 -2.67
CA GLU A 245 -5.12 -11.60 -3.54
C GLU A 245 -3.87 -10.77 -3.83
N TRP A 246 -3.11 -10.46 -2.79
CA TRP A 246 -1.83 -9.78 -2.89
C TRP A 246 -0.92 -10.11 -1.72
N ASP A 247 0.39 -10.03 -1.97
CA ASP A 247 1.48 -10.22 -1.03
C ASP A 247 2.42 -9.02 -1.16
N ARG A 248 2.50 -8.20 -0.11
CA ARG A 248 3.20 -6.91 -0.15
C ARG A 248 4.21 -6.82 0.98
N HIS A 249 5.39 -6.34 0.62
CA HIS A 249 6.48 -6.00 1.50
C HIS A 249 6.43 -4.50 1.82
N TYR A 250 6.50 -4.15 3.09
CA TYR A 250 6.56 -2.79 3.58
C TYR A 250 7.89 -2.56 4.28
N LEU A 251 8.61 -1.55 3.81
CA LEU A 251 9.85 -1.09 4.42
C LEU A 251 9.58 0.28 5.03
N SER A 252 9.91 0.44 6.31
CA SER A 252 9.62 1.67 7.04
C SER A 252 10.88 2.20 7.72
N VAL A 253 11.14 3.50 7.58
CA VAL A 253 12.17 4.20 8.35
C VAL A 253 11.50 5.23 9.25
N LEU A 254 11.78 5.14 10.53
CA LEU A 254 11.29 6.04 11.56
C LEU A 254 12.42 6.97 11.98
N GLY A 255 12.16 8.28 11.96
CA GLY A 255 13.06 9.32 12.44
C GLY A 255 12.29 10.31 13.30
N VAL A 256 12.95 10.89 14.32
CA VAL A 256 12.34 11.91 15.18
C VAL A 256 13.20 13.16 15.14
N GLU A 257 12.59 14.31 14.88
CA GLU A 257 13.20 15.63 14.95
C GLU A 257 12.09 16.68 15.11
N ASN A 258 12.40 17.92 15.49
CA ASN A 258 11.43 19.02 15.54
C ASN A 258 10.17 18.70 16.40
N ASN A 259 10.33 17.83 17.40
CA ASN A 259 9.24 17.30 18.23
C ASN A 259 8.20 16.45 17.47
N GLN A 260 8.54 15.96 16.29
CA GLN A 260 7.69 15.21 15.38
C GLN A 260 8.32 13.86 15.02
N LEU A 261 7.46 12.88 14.78
CA LEU A 261 7.79 11.59 14.18
C LEU A 261 7.62 11.68 12.66
N TYR A 262 8.67 11.30 11.95
CA TYR A 262 8.72 11.15 10.52
C TYR A 262 8.73 9.66 10.20
N VAL A 263 7.80 9.22 9.35
CA VAL A 263 7.65 7.83 8.93
C VAL A 263 7.77 7.78 7.42
N LEU A 264 8.93 7.36 6.91
CA LEU A 264 9.08 7.02 5.51
C LEU A 264 8.64 5.57 5.32
N ARG A 265 7.64 5.36 4.47
CA ARG A 265 7.10 4.05 4.16
C ARG A 265 7.25 3.79 2.68
N LEU A 266 7.73 2.60 2.34
CA LEU A 266 7.83 2.10 1.00
C LEU A 266 7.07 0.77 0.91
N GLN A 267 6.19 0.66 -0.07
CA GLN A 267 5.37 -0.52 -0.33
C GLN A 267 5.79 -1.09 -1.68
N VAL A 268 6.05 -2.41 -1.73
CA VAL A 268 6.44 -3.13 -2.95
C VAL A 268 5.79 -4.52 -2.92
N PRO A 269 5.32 -5.06 -4.05
CA PRO A 269 4.85 -6.43 -4.10
C PRO A 269 6.03 -7.41 -3.93
N GLU A 270 5.81 -8.53 -3.22
CA GLU A 270 6.89 -9.44 -2.80
C GLU A 270 7.69 -10.02 -3.99
N ASN A 271 7.05 -10.18 -5.16
CA ASN A 271 7.71 -10.66 -6.37
C ASN A 271 8.76 -9.67 -6.94
N VAL A 272 8.50 -8.36 -6.84
CA VAL A 272 9.43 -7.33 -7.36
C VAL A 272 10.51 -7.02 -6.32
N PHE A 273 10.19 -7.16 -5.04
CA PHE A 273 11.16 -6.91 -3.96
C PHE A 273 12.47 -7.69 -4.14
N ALA A 274 12.39 -8.95 -4.58
CA ALA A 274 13.57 -9.79 -4.81
C ALA A 274 14.50 -9.28 -5.92
N GLU A 275 13.96 -8.54 -6.89
CA GLU A 275 14.72 -7.99 -8.02
C GLU A 275 15.32 -6.62 -7.68
N GLU A 276 14.58 -5.78 -6.96
CA GLU A 276 14.94 -4.37 -6.70
C GLU A 276 15.46 -4.09 -5.28
N GLU A 277 15.62 -5.12 -4.45
CA GLU A 277 16.02 -5.02 -3.03
C GLU A 277 17.16 -4.01 -2.78
N LYS A 278 18.18 -4.03 -3.64
CA LYS A 278 19.35 -3.16 -3.52
C LYS A 278 19.01 -1.68 -3.70
N ASP A 279 18.15 -1.35 -4.66
CA ASP A 279 17.79 0.02 -4.96
C ASP A 279 16.80 0.55 -3.91
N LEU A 280 15.89 -0.29 -3.46
CA LEU A 280 14.98 0.00 -2.34
C LEU A 280 15.75 0.30 -1.04
N ARG A 281 16.78 -0.48 -0.72
CA ARG A 281 17.63 -0.21 0.45
C ARG A 281 18.38 1.13 0.32
N GLN A 282 18.89 1.46 -0.86
CA GLN A 282 19.53 2.76 -1.09
C GLN A 282 18.57 3.94 -0.85
N ILE A 283 17.29 3.78 -1.21
CA ILE A 283 16.25 4.78 -0.92
C ILE A 283 16.07 4.94 0.59
N LEU A 284 15.89 3.85 1.34
CA LEU A 284 15.74 3.89 2.80
C LEU A 284 16.97 4.47 3.51
N ASP A 285 18.16 4.14 3.02
CA ASP A 285 19.43 4.60 3.58
C ASP A 285 19.70 6.06 3.26
N SER A 286 19.05 6.63 2.23
CA SER A 286 19.17 8.05 1.89
C SER A 286 18.29 8.97 2.74
N PHE A 287 17.31 8.44 3.47
CA PHE A 287 16.38 9.23 4.27
C PHE A 287 17.07 9.96 5.43
N ARG A 288 16.88 11.27 5.50
CA ARG A 288 17.43 12.15 6.54
C ARG A 288 16.35 13.10 7.03
N VAL A 289 16.40 13.39 8.33
CA VAL A 289 15.55 14.40 8.96
C VAL A 289 16.42 15.55 9.45
N ASN A 290 16.08 16.75 9.00
CA ASN A 290 16.81 17.99 9.24
C ASN A 290 16.07 18.83 10.28
N LYS A 291 16.84 19.58 11.06
CA LYS A 291 16.28 20.53 12.01
C LYS A 291 15.76 21.75 11.25
N VAL A 292 14.49 22.10 11.44
CA VAL A 292 13.91 23.31 10.84
C VAL A 292 14.24 24.49 11.75
N ILE A 293 14.85 25.53 11.19
CA ILE A 293 15.04 26.79 11.89
C ILE A 293 13.73 27.56 11.75
N VAL A 294 12.96 27.60 12.85
CA VAL A 294 11.76 28.42 12.98
C VAL A 294 12.15 29.84 13.40
#